data_AF-A0A251VL59-F1
#
_entry.id   AF-A0A251VL59-F1
#
_cell.length_a   1.000
_cell.length_b   1.000
_cell.length_c   1.000
_cell.angle_alpha   90.00
_cell.angle_beta   90.00
_cell.angle_gamma   90.00
#
_symmetry.space_group_name_H-M   'P 1'
#
loop_
_entity.id
_entity.type
_entity.pdbx_description
1 polymer ?
#
loop_
_entity_poly.entity_id
_entity_poly.type
_entity_poly.pdbx_seq_one_letter_code
_entity_poly.pdbx_strand_id
1 'polypeptide(L)'
;MSTDNCIWKQRLVDIGTVTAQQAKDWGFSGVCWDSRSAAPYDVHDQSDPDVPVGTRGDRYDCYCIRIEEMRQSVRIIVQCPNQMPSGMIKADDRKLCPPSRSRMKLSMESCAVGSRCKLFLSIAGQMTTGSSVYSTSIHHFEPYTEGFSVPASSTYTAVEAPNLVSFWSVMEAIVPTVVK
;
A
#
# COMPACT_ATOMS: atom_id res chain seq x y z
N MET A 1 15.08 21.29 18.99
CA MET A 1 14.52 21.56 17.65
C MET A 1 15.49 22.50 16.93
N SER A 2 16.09 22.10 15.81
CA SER A 2 17.05 22.93 15.07
C SER A 2 16.42 24.13 14.35
N THR A 3 15.09 24.25 14.40
CA THR A 3 14.30 25.24 13.66
C THR A 3 14.65 26.69 14.02
N ASP A 4 14.95 26.98 15.29
CA ASP A 4 15.28 28.34 15.76
C ASP A 4 16.78 28.65 15.79
N ASN A 5 17.61 27.69 15.38
CA ASN A 5 19.06 27.88 15.36
C ASN A 5 19.48 28.80 14.21
N CYS A 6 20.22 29.87 14.52
CA CYS A 6 20.71 30.84 13.56
C CYS A 6 21.66 30.22 12.53
N ILE A 7 22.54 29.30 12.95
CA ILE A 7 23.48 28.60 12.06
C ILE A 7 22.71 27.74 11.05
N TRP A 8 21.59 27.15 11.48
CA TRP A 8 20.75 26.30 10.63
C TRP A 8 20.04 27.12 9.56
N LYS A 9 19.45 28.27 9.94
CA LYS A 9 18.83 29.21 9.00
C LYS A 9 19.85 29.73 7.98
N GLN A 10 21.03 30.14 8.43
CA GLN A 10 22.10 30.62 7.52
C GLN A 10 22.54 29.59 6.46
N ARG A 11 22.40 28.29 6.74
CA ARG A 11 22.81 27.21 5.83
C ARG A 11 21.72 26.74 4.88
N LEU A 12 20.49 27.18 5.04
CA LEU A 12 19.34 26.59 4.32
C LEU A 12 18.44 27.64 3.69
N VAL A 13 18.35 28.82 4.29
CA VAL A 13 17.58 29.93 3.76
C VAL A 13 18.21 30.41 2.46
N ASP A 14 17.39 30.59 1.45
CA ASP A 14 17.76 31.05 0.10
C ASP A 14 18.74 30.12 -0.66
N ILE A 15 18.91 28.85 -0.21
CA ILE A 15 19.68 27.84 -0.93
C ILE A 15 18.76 26.93 -1.72
N GLY A 16 19.06 26.76 -3.02
CA GLY A 16 18.31 25.86 -3.91
C GLY A 16 16.89 26.33 -4.20
N THR A 17 16.70 27.65 -4.32
CA THR A 17 15.40 28.29 -4.55
C THR A 17 14.86 27.95 -5.92
N VAL A 18 13.65 27.41 -5.96
CA VAL A 18 13.01 27.00 -7.22
C VAL A 18 11.59 27.52 -7.30
N THR A 19 11.28 28.03 -8.49
CA THR A 19 9.94 28.53 -8.80
C THR A 19 8.97 27.40 -9.07
N ALA A 20 7.69 27.63 -8.78
CA ALA A 20 6.63 26.64 -9.03
C ALA A 20 6.56 26.19 -10.51
N GLN A 21 6.91 27.07 -11.46
CA GLN A 21 6.94 26.73 -12.89
C GLN A 21 8.08 25.77 -13.22
N GLN A 22 9.30 26.08 -12.77
CA GLN A 22 10.47 25.20 -12.95
C GLN A 22 10.23 23.82 -12.33
N ALA A 23 9.59 23.77 -11.17
CA ALA A 23 9.26 22.51 -10.51
C ALA A 23 8.29 21.65 -11.33
N LYS A 24 7.29 22.27 -11.98
CA LYS A 24 6.38 21.56 -12.90
C LYS A 24 7.09 21.08 -14.15
N ASP A 25 7.93 21.93 -14.74
CA ASP A 25 8.67 21.62 -15.97
C ASP A 25 9.69 20.47 -15.76
N TRP A 26 10.29 20.40 -14.57
CA TRP A 26 11.21 19.31 -14.17
C TRP A 26 10.51 18.08 -13.59
N GLY A 27 9.18 18.09 -13.52
CA GLY A 27 8.38 16.94 -13.10
C GLY A 27 8.44 16.64 -11.60
N PHE A 28 8.67 17.64 -10.75
CA PHE A 28 8.61 17.42 -9.30
C PHE A 28 7.18 17.28 -8.81
N SER A 29 6.95 16.27 -7.98
CA SER A 29 5.71 16.17 -7.22
C SER A 29 5.73 17.09 -5.99
N GLY A 30 4.56 17.54 -5.53
CA GLY A 30 4.41 18.30 -4.28
C GLY A 30 4.23 19.82 -4.42
N VAL A 31 4.15 20.38 -5.63
CA VAL A 31 3.88 21.83 -5.81
C VAL A 31 2.39 22.12 -5.53
N CYS A 32 2.06 22.42 -4.27
CA CYS A 32 0.68 22.63 -3.80
C CYS A 32 -0.27 21.47 -4.17
N TRP A 33 0.25 20.26 -4.26
CA TRP A 33 -0.48 19.08 -4.68
C TRP A 33 -0.08 17.88 -3.83
N ASP A 34 -1.07 17.16 -3.33
CA ASP A 34 -0.91 15.93 -2.57
C ASP A 34 -1.91 14.91 -3.12
N SER A 35 -1.43 13.76 -3.59
CA SER A 35 -2.34 12.75 -4.15
C SER A 35 -3.27 12.17 -3.10
N ARG A 36 -2.95 12.22 -1.81
CA ARG A 36 -3.85 11.74 -0.74
C ARG A 36 -5.16 12.53 -0.66
N SER A 37 -5.12 13.82 -1.03
CA SER A 37 -6.31 14.69 -1.05
C SER A 37 -6.94 14.74 -2.44
N ALA A 38 -6.13 14.82 -3.50
CA ALA A 38 -6.64 14.99 -4.86
C ALA A 38 -7.12 13.70 -5.52
N ALA A 39 -6.49 12.56 -5.19
CA ALA A 39 -6.86 11.23 -5.65
C ALA A 39 -6.74 10.24 -4.49
N PRO A 40 -7.66 10.33 -3.49
CA PRO A 40 -7.56 9.53 -2.28
C PRO A 40 -7.54 8.03 -2.59
N TYR A 41 -6.62 7.32 -1.92
CA TYR A 41 -6.52 5.86 -1.96
C TYR A 41 -6.78 5.29 -0.56
N ASP A 42 -7.15 4.01 -0.51
CA ASP A 42 -7.52 3.28 0.71
C ASP A 42 -8.60 4.00 1.53
N VAL A 43 -8.22 4.57 2.68
CA VAL A 43 -9.12 5.22 3.65
C VAL A 43 -8.73 6.68 3.88
N HIS A 44 -7.85 7.25 3.03
CA HIS A 44 -7.38 8.62 3.21
C HIS A 44 -8.47 9.67 3.05
N ASP A 45 -9.58 9.36 2.38
CA ASP A 45 -10.78 10.21 2.27
C ASP A 45 -11.47 10.50 3.62
N GLN A 46 -11.27 9.64 4.62
CA GLN A 46 -11.89 9.79 5.95
C GLN A 46 -11.00 10.53 6.96
N SER A 47 -9.77 10.82 6.56
CA SER A 47 -8.80 11.57 7.34
C SER A 47 -8.56 12.92 6.67
N ASP A 48 -8.56 14.00 7.44
CA ASP A 48 -8.25 15.34 6.93
C ASP A 48 -6.80 15.71 7.30
N PRO A 49 -5.79 15.36 6.48
CA PRO A 49 -4.44 15.85 6.68
C PRO A 49 -4.32 17.29 6.20
N ASP A 50 -3.76 18.16 7.04
CA ASP A 50 -3.35 19.50 6.59
C ASP A 50 -2.12 19.35 5.69
N VAL A 51 -2.20 19.79 4.42
CA VAL A 51 -1.07 19.76 3.49
C VAL A 51 -0.21 21.02 3.68
N PRO A 52 1.02 20.90 4.23
CA PRO A 52 1.90 22.05 4.41
C PRO A 52 2.46 22.52 3.05
N VAL A 53 2.38 23.82 2.78
CA VAL A 53 2.90 24.44 1.55
C VAL A 53 3.97 25.47 1.90
N GLY A 54 5.13 25.37 1.25
CA GLY A 54 6.22 26.34 1.35
C GLY A 54 5.94 27.60 0.53
N THR A 55 6.48 28.74 0.96
CA THR A 55 6.22 30.03 0.29
C THR A 55 7.37 30.46 -0.63
N ARG A 56 8.61 30.17 -0.22
CA ARG A 56 9.84 30.62 -0.89
C ARG A 56 10.44 29.57 -1.80
N GLY A 57 10.16 28.29 -1.53
CA GLY A 57 10.69 27.17 -2.31
C GLY A 57 12.19 26.95 -2.08
N ASP A 58 12.69 27.30 -0.89
CA ASP A 58 14.07 27.06 -0.47
C ASP A 58 14.21 25.72 0.29
N ARG A 59 15.46 25.35 0.59
CA ARG A 59 15.75 24.12 1.35
C ARG A 59 15.19 24.17 2.77
N TYR A 60 15.03 25.36 3.35
CA TYR A 60 14.47 25.55 4.69
C TYR A 60 12.96 25.27 4.73
N ASP A 61 12.20 25.75 3.75
CA ASP A 61 10.77 25.43 3.59
C ASP A 61 10.56 23.92 3.45
N CYS A 62 11.39 23.24 2.65
CA CYS A 62 11.36 21.78 2.53
C CYS A 62 11.58 21.07 3.87
N TYR A 63 12.46 21.59 4.72
CA TYR A 63 12.67 21.07 6.07
C TYR A 63 11.43 21.29 6.95
N CYS A 64 10.84 22.49 6.92
CA CYS A 64 9.63 22.80 7.69
C CYS A 64 8.44 21.95 7.27
N ILE A 65 8.23 21.77 5.97
CA ILE A 65 7.22 20.86 5.39
C ILE A 65 7.37 19.46 5.97
N ARG A 66 8.60 18.92 5.99
CA ARG A 66 8.86 17.56 6.50
C ARG A 66 8.57 17.42 8.00
N ILE A 67 8.92 18.44 8.79
CA ILE A 67 8.59 18.45 10.22
C ILE A 67 7.07 18.46 10.43
N GLU A 68 6.34 19.20 9.60
CA GLU A 68 4.88 19.25 9.68
C GLU A 68 4.24 17.94 9.18
N GLU A 69 4.72 17.36 8.09
CA GLU A 69 4.30 16.03 7.61
C GLU A 69 4.48 14.94 8.69
N MET A 70 5.58 14.99 9.45
CA MET A 70 5.77 14.08 10.60
C MET A 70 4.69 14.28 11.67
N ARG A 71 4.30 15.52 11.96
CA ARG A 71 3.22 15.81 12.93
C ARG A 71 1.86 15.34 12.42
N GLN A 72 1.56 15.58 11.14
CA GLN A 72 0.33 15.10 10.51
C GLN A 72 0.28 13.57 10.48
N SER A 73 1.42 12.91 10.22
CA SER A 73 1.52 11.45 10.29
C SER A 73 1.17 10.92 11.69
N VAL A 74 1.66 11.57 12.75
CA VAL A 74 1.29 11.21 14.12
C VAL A 74 -0.20 11.42 14.37
N ARG A 75 -0.82 12.49 13.84
CA ARG A 75 -2.26 12.72 13.96
C ARG A 75 -3.07 11.59 13.31
N ILE A 76 -2.70 11.16 12.11
CA ILE A 76 -3.34 10.04 11.41
C ILE A 76 -3.20 8.76 12.24
N ILE A 77 -2.00 8.45 12.75
CA ILE A 77 -1.76 7.27 13.58
C ILE A 77 -2.64 7.28 14.85
N VAL A 78 -2.91 8.44 15.43
CA VAL A 78 -3.80 8.57 16.60
C VAL A 78 -5.28 8.44 16.21
N GLN A 79 -5.65 8.84 14.99
CA GLN A 79 -7.03 8.73 14.48
C GLN A 79 -7.39 7.30 14.11
N CYS A 80 -6.49 6.54 13.47
CA CYS A 80 -6.77 5.20 12.96
C CYS A 80 -7.34 4.22 14.01
N PRO A 81 -6.81 4.14 15.25
CA PRO A 81 -7.38 3.27 16.28
C PRO A 81 -8.81 3.64 16.69
N ASN A 82 -9.16 4.92 16.65
CA ASN A 82 -10.51 5.39 17.02
C ASN A 82 -11.56 5.07 15.95
N GLN A 83 -11.13 4.90 14.70
CA GLN A 83 -12.00 4.66 13.54
C GLN A 83 -11.90 3.23 13.01
N MET A 84 -11.32 2.30 13.77
CA MET A 84 -11.07 0.94 13.28
C MET A 84 -12.37 0.13 13.16
N PRO A 85 -12.80 -0.24 11.93
CA PRO A 85 -13.94 -1.13 11.76
C PRO A 85 -13.55 -2.56 12.14
N SER A 86 -14.47 -3.30 12.75
CA SER A 86 -14.31 -4.74 12.92
C SER A 86 -14.71 -5.45 11.62
N GLY A 87 -13.88 -6.38 11.15
CA GLY A 87 -14.16 -7.08 9.90
C GLY A 87 -13.04 -8.01 9.46
N MET A 88 -13.23 -8.59 8.28
CA MET A 88 -12.23 -9.42 7.64
C MET A 88 -11.12 -8.55 7.04
N ILE A 89 -9.86 -8.91 7.33
CA ILE A 89 -8.67 -8.16 6.87
C ILE A 89 -8.30 -8.52 5.41
N LYS A 90 -8.71 -9.70 4.95
CA LYS A 90 -8.43 -10.20 3.60
C LYS A 90 -9.73 -10.30 2.81
N ALA A 91 -9.64 -10.19 1.50
CA ALA A 91 -10.73 -10.50 0.60
C ALA A 91 -11.23 -11.95 0.82
N ASP A 92 -12.53 -12.16 0.65
CA ASP A 92 -13.18 -13.47 0.81
C ASP A 92 -12.85 -14.48 -0.30
N ASP A 93 -12.21 -14.00 -1.38
CA ASP A 93 -11.85 -14.80 -2.54
C ASP A 93 -10.64 -15.69 -2.29
N ARG A 94 -10.90 -16.99 -2.12
CA ARG A 94 -9.86 -17.99 -1.82
C ARG A 94 -8.90 -18.26 -2.97
N LYS A 95 -9.24 -17.85 -4.20
CA LYS A 95 -8.36 -17.95 -5.36
C LYS A 95 -7.24 -16.90 -5.34
N LEU A 96 -7.49 -15.77 -4.69
CA LEU A 96 -6.55 -14.65 -4.59
C LEU A 96 -5.84 -14.67 -3.23
N CYS A 97 -6.61 -14.79 -2.16
CA CYS A 97 -6.11 -14.77 -0.79
C CYS A 97 -6.03 -16.19 -0.22
N PRO A 98 -4.87 -16.64 0.27
CA PRO A 98 -4.79 -17.93 0.93
C PRO A 98 -5.61 -17.91 2.22
N PRO A 99 -6.32 -19.01 2.54
CA PRO A 99 -7.15 -19.10 3.73
C PRO A 99 -6.31 -19.02 5.01
N SER A 100 -6.95 -18.67 6.12
CA SER A 100 -6.30 -18.66 7.42
C SER A 100 -5.85 -20.07 7.84
N ARG A 101 -4.73 -20.15 8.58
CA ARG A 101 -4.17 -21.42 9.05
C ARG A 101 -5.13 -22.21 9.95
N SER A 102 -5.95 -21.53 10.75
CA SER A 102 -6.98 -22.17 11.59
C SER A 102 -8.05 -22.86 10.74
N ARG A 103 -8.55 -22.17 9.70
CA ARG A 103 -9.56 -22.69 8.78
C ARG A 103 -9.07 -23.91 7.99
N MET A 104 -7.79 -23.94 7.64
CA MET A 104 -7.17 -25.08 6.95
C MET A 104 -7.14 -26.34 7.83
N LYS A 105 -6.79 -26.21 9.12
CA LYS A 105 -6.68 -27.37 10.03
C LYS A 105 -8.03 -27.99 10.33
N LEU A 106 -9.06 -27.18 10.56
CA LEU A 106 -10.44 -27.63 10.80
C LEU A 106 -11.01 -28.43 9.62
N SER A 107 -10.56 -28.10 8.40
CA SER A 107 -10.92 -28.78 7.14
C SER A 107 -10.30 -30.19 7.03
N MET A 108 -9.20 -30.44 7.73
CA MET A 108 -8.43 -31.68 7.64
C MET A 108 -8.87 -32.71 8.69
N GLU A 109 -9.35 -32.25 9.85
CA GLU A 109 -9.84 -33.10 10.94
C GLU A 109 -11.13 -33.86 10.57
N SER A 110 -11.94 -33.34 9.65
CA SER A 110 -13.08 -34.07 9.06
C SER A 110 -12.69 -35.16 8.05
N CYS A 111 -11.45 -35.18 7.57
CA CYS A 111 -10.95 -36.20 6.64
C CYS A 111 -10.26 -37.39 7.36
N ALA A 112 -10.08 -37.33 8.69
CA ALA A 112 -9.47 -38.40 9.48
C ALA A 112 -10.42 -39.60 9.75
N VAL A 113 -11.56 -39.68 9.07
CA VAL A 113 -12.46 -40.85 9.05
C VAL A 113 -12.50 -41.41 7.62
N GLY A 114 -11.62 -42.36 7.30
CA GLY A 114 -11.77 -43.13 6.06
C GLY A 114 -10.46 -43.58 5.43
N SER A 115 -10.19 -44.87 5.55
CA SER A 115 -8.98 -45.57 5.13
C SER A 115 -8.69 -45.54 3.61
N ARG A 116 -7.38 -45.57 3.29
CA ARG A 116 -6.69 -46.09 2.07
C ARG A 116 -6.10 -45.05 1.09
N CYS A 117 -4.79 -44.80 1.27
CA CYS A 117 -3.92 -43.87 0.54
C CYS A 117 -3.38 -44.34 -0.83
N LYS A 118 -4.16 -44.93 -1.74
CA LYS A 118 -3.64 -45.22 -3.11
C LYS A 118 -4.54 -44.80 -4.28
N LEU A 119 -5.61 -44.05 -4.04
CA LEU A 119 -6.49 -43.56 -5.12
C LEU A 119 -6.56 -42.03 -5.24
N PHE A 120 -5.56 -41.27 -4.76
CA PHE A 120 -5.65 -39.81 -4.69
C PHE A 120 -5.44 -39.08 -6.03
N LEU A 121 -4.79 -39.70 -7.03
CA LEU A 121 -4.58 -39.08 -8.34
C LEU A 121 -5.73 -39.28 -9.35
N SER A 122 -6.58 -40.31 -9.16
CA SER A 122 -7.70 -40.59 -10.08
C SER A 122 -8.99 -39.86 -9.67
N ILE A 123 -9.20 -39.62 -8.36
CA ILE A 123 -10.41 -38.98 -7.84
C ILE A 123 -10.35 -37.44 -7.95
N ALA A 124 -9.17 -36.84 -8.08
CA ALA A 124 -9.03 -35.39 -8.24
C ALA A 124 -9.72 -34.84 -9.50
N GLY A 125 -9.94 -35.68 -10.53
CA GLY A 125 -10.68 -35.32 -11.73
C GLY A 125 -12.21 -35.38 -11.62
N GLN A 126 -12.77 -35.90 -10.51
CA GLN A 126 -14.23 -36.11 -10.37
C GLN A 126 -14.87 -35.39 -9.17
N MET A 127 -14.11 -34.60 -8.39
CA MET A 127 -14.65 -33.80 -7.28
C MET A 127 -14.79 -32.32 -7.66
N THR A 128 -15.41 -32.04 -8.80
CA THR A 128 -16.05 -30.73 -8.98
C THR A 128 -17.45 -30.86 -8.38
N THR A 129 -17.74 -30.00 -7.40
CA THR A 129 -18.98 -29.92 -6.59
C THR A 129 -19.04 -30.88 -5.38
N GLY A 130 -18.85 -30.34 -4.17
CA GLY A 130 -19.58 -30.87 -3.01
C GLY A 130 -18.91 -30.96 -1.64
N SER A 131 -17.58 -30.92 -1.50
CA SER A 131 -16.95 -31.07 -0.18
C SER A 131 -16.02 -29.90 0.16
N SER A 132 -16.45 -29.06 1.11
CA SER A 132 -15.73 -27.88 1.64
C SER A 132 -14.31 -28.19 2.16
N VAL A 133 -13.96 -29.47 2.30
CA VAL A 133 -12.78 -29.95 2.99
C VAL A 133 -11.50 -29.94 2.14
N TYR A 134 -11.60 -30.35 0.88
CA TYR A 134 -10.46 -30.37 -0.04
C TYR A 134 -10.23 -29.02 -0.73
N SER A 135 -11.29 -28.23 -0.92
CA SER A 135 -11.21 -26.90 -1.54
C SER A 135 -10.28 -25.95 -0.78
N THR A 136 -10.27 -26.01 0.56
CA THR A 136 -9.48 -25.09 1.40
C THR A 136 -7.98 -25.35 1.29
N SER A 137 -7.57 -26.63 1.19
CA SER A 137 -6.17 -27.00 1.02
C SER A 137 -5.69 -26.71 -0.40
N ILE A 138 -6.50 -27.01 -1.42
CA ILE A 138 -6.16 -26.72 -2.83
C ILE A 138 -5.90 -25.21 -3.01
N HIS A 139 -6.83 -24.37 -2.54
CA HIS A 139 -6.68 -22.91 -2.59
C HIS A 139 -5.59 -22.34 -1.66
N HIS A 140 -5.03 -23.15 -0.76
CA HIS A 140 -3.83 -22.75 -0.05
C HIS A 140 -2.58 -23.01 -0.91
N PHE A 141 -2.47 -24.18 -1.54
CA PHE A 141 -1.27 -24.56 -2.30
C PHE A 141 -1.17 -23.86 -3.66
N GLU A 142 -2.28 -23.77 -4.40
CA GLU A 142 -2.34 -23.27 -5.78
C GLU A 142 -1.72 -21.86 -5.95
N PRO A 143 -2.00 -20.84 -5.11
CA PRO A 143 -1.36 -19.53 -5.23
C PRO A 143 0.15 -19.53 -4.97
N TYR A 144 0.69 -20.50 -4.22
CA TYR A 144 2.14 -20.59 -3.97
C TYR A 144 2.89 -21.39 -5.04
N THR A 145 2.20 -22.26 -5.78
CA THR A 145 2.82 -23.07 -6.84
C THR A 145 2.61 -22.48 -8.22
N GLU A 146 1.36 -22.15 -8.57
CA GLU A 146 0.96 -21.69 -9.91
C GLU A 146 0.72 -20.17 -9.96
N GLY A 147 0.46 -19.54 -8.81
CA GLY A 147 0.14 -18.12 -8.74
C GLY A 147 -1.33 -17.82 -9.09
N PHE A 148 -1.65 -16.55 -9.29
CA PHE A 148 -3.00 -16.12 -9.70
C PHE A 148 -2.96 -15.52 -11.11
N SER A 149 -3.99 -15.81 -11.91
CA SER A 149 -4.15 -15.23 -13.23
C SER A 149 -4.69 -13.81 -13.11
N VAL A 150 -3.94 -12.84 -13.63
CA VAL A 150 -4.36 -11.43 -13.74
C VAL A 150 -4.82 -11.17 -15.17
N PRO A 151 -5.97 -10.50 -15.40
CA PRO A 151 -6.39 -10.15 -16.75
C PRO A 151 -5.38 -9.21 -17.41
N ALA A 152 -5.04 -9.49 -18.67
CA ALA A 152 -4.15 -8.66 -19.46
C ALA A 152 -4.75 -7.25 -19.63
N SER A 153 -4.15 -6.28 -18.94
CA SER A 153 -4.54 -4.87 -18.94
C SER A 153 -3.34 -4.02 -18.51
N SER A 154 -3.39 -2.71 -18.78
CA SER A 154 -2.38 -1.76 -18.34
C SER A 154 -3.00 -0.69 -17.45
N THR A 155 -2.49 -0.55 -16.23
CA THR A 155 -2.95 0.45 -15.26
C THR A 155 -1.74 1.17 -14.67
N TYR A 156 -1.87 2.48 -14.42
CA TYR A 156 -0.88 3.28 -13.69
C TYR A 156 -1.50 3.73 -12.37
N THR A 157 -0.89 3.35 -11.26
CA THR A 157 -1.34 3.72 -9.92
C THR A 157 -0.19 4.43 -9.22
N ALA A 158 -0.43 5.65 -8.76
CA ALA A 158 0.54 6.42 -8.01
C ALA A 158 0.13 6.53 -6.54
N VAL A 159 1.11 6.39 -5.65
CA VAL A 159 0.95 6.54 -4.19
C VAL A 159 2.02 7.52 -3.70
N GLU A 160 1.66 8.38 -2.75
CA GLU A 160 2.61 9.33 -2.16
C GLU A 160 3.53 8.61 -1.18
N ALA A 161 4.75 8.32 -1.62
CA ALA A 161 5.80 7.77 -0.78
C ALA A 161 6.52 8.90 0.00
N PRO A 162 6.95 8.67 1.25
CA PRO A 162 7.63 9.68 2.08
C PRO A 162 9.09 9.95 1.65
N ASN A 163 9.47 9.64 0.40
CA ASN A 163 10.85 9.47 -0.03
C ASN A 163 11.76 10.64 0.38
N LEU A 164 12.88 10.24 0.98
CA LEU A 164 13.95 11.08 1.52
C LEU A 164 14.86 11.50 0.38
N VAL A 165 14.58 12.68 -0.19
CA VAL A 165 15.54 13.71 -0.60
C VAL A 165 14.72 14.72 -1.38
N SER A 166 14.58 15.89 -0.77
CA SER A 166 14.25 17.18 -1.38
C SER A 166 14.43 17.17 -2.89
N PHE A 167 13.42 17.67 -3.59
CA PHE A 167 13.55 18.12 -4.97
C PHE A 167 13.52 17.03 -6.05
N TRP A 168 13.56 15.74 -5.72
CA TRP A 168 13.49 14.65 -6.70
C TRP A 168 12.42 13.64 -6.30
N SER A 169 11.19 14.12 -6.18
CA SER A 169 10.06 13.21 -6.09
C SER A 169 9.61 12.90 -7.51
N VAL A 170 10.34 12.01 -8.19
CA VAL A 170 9.71 11.19 -9.23
C VAL A 170 8.71 10.32 -8.51
N MET A 171 7.46 10.29 -8.97
CA MET A 171 6.47 9.33 -8.50
C MET A 171 7.04 7.92 -8.56
N GLU A 172 7.57 7.43 -7.45
CA GLU A 172 7.94 6.02 -7.30
C GLU A 172 6.69 5.25 -6.87
N ALA A 173 5.86 5.01 -7.87
CA ALA A 173 5.01 3.83 -7.95
C ALA A 173 4.82 3.48 -9.43
N ILE A 174 5.94 3.31 -10.14
CA ILE A 174 5.94 2.58 -11.40
C ILE A 174 5.90 1.11 -11.01
N VAL A 175 4.70 0.59 -10.71
CA VAL A 175 4.41 -0.81 -11.01
C VAL A 175 3.67 -0.79 -12.34
N PRO A 176 4.37 -0.81 -13.49
CA PRO A 176 3.72 -1.11 -14.74
C PRO A 176 3.48 -2.61 -14.68
N THR A 177 2.36 -3.04 -14.11
CA THR A 177 1.87 -4.40 -14.30
C THR A 177 1.37 -4.50 -15.74
N VAL A 178 2.30 -4.48 -16.70
CA VAL A 178 2.07 -5.09 -18.01
C VAL A 178 2.17 -6.59 -17.77
N VAL A 179 1.08 -7.17 -17.27
CA VAL A 179 0.98 -8.62 -17.12
C VAL A 179 0.60 -9.15 -18.50
N LYS A 180 1.58 -9.76 -19.18
CA LYS A 180 1.35 -10.52 -20.42
C LYS A 180 0.58 -11.80 -20.14
#